data_AF-A0A1F9WQJ5-F1
#
_entry.id   AF-A0A1F9WQJ5-F1
#
_cell.length_a   1.000
_cell.length_b   1.000
_cell.length_c   1.000
_cell.angle_alpha   90.00
_cell.angle_beta   90.00
_cell.angle_gamma   90.00
#
_symmetry.space_group_name_H-M   'P 1'
#
loop_
_entity.id
_entity.type
_entity.pdbx_description
1 polymer ?
#
loop_
_entity_poly.entity_id
_entity_poly.type
_entity_poly.pdbx_seq_one_letter_code
_entity_poly.pdbx_strand_id
1 'polypeptide(L)'
;MLKKRFNLGRAYTIEDLAEVSYGHRKVSVPARVLRLVEARRRRLEALLVGGGVMYGINTGFGELASQRISPENLKALQVNLIRSHACGVGEPLEDAEAVGLMFARVNELAMGNSGVRPVLIRKLAELINKGIIPFIPSKGSVGASGDLAPSAHMALVLTGEGMARRFGDANWKPAAAVLKKAGIKPVELAEKEGLALINGTQAMKVVGGLALFEALNLFSSSVTAGAMSLEALKGTPGAFDKRIHALKPHPGQVRVAAMLEALLKGSQIRASHRSADARVQDPYSLRCMPQVLGAVKDTLDHALDVFETEFASVTDNPLVVSAAGGGVEVVSGGNFHGQALAFAADFAAIAVTALGNISERRIAQLVSDFKVLPPFLARNPGLESGFMIAHVTAAALCNENKILSHPASADSISTSANKEDFVSMGMNAALKLSTVVRNVARITAIELMAAGEGVEFHRPLKSSRGLEAALAGLRKISPAFKGDEIFSERIENVAEAVLTGYFY
;
A
#
# COMPACT_ATOMS: atom_id res chain seq x y z
N MET A 1 -22.12 -8.62 -9.60
CA MET A 1 -22.67 -8.92 -8.26
C MET A 1 -22.14 -7.87 -7.28
N LEU A 2 -23.00 -7.17 -6.54
CA LEU A 2 -22.54 -6.27 -5.48
C LEU A 2 -21.87 -7.11 -4.37
N LYS A 3 -20.57 -6.88 -4.10
CA LYS A 3 -19.88 -7.55 -3.00
C LYS A 3 -20.61 -7.29 -1.68
N LYS A 4 -20.69 -8.30 -0.82
CA LYS A 4 -21.31 -8.18 0.51
C LYS A 4 -20.60 -7.07 1.30
N ARG A 5 -21.33 -6.23 2.02
CA ARG A 5 -20.74 -5.14 2.83
C ARG A 5 -19.74 -5.70 3.84
N PHE A 6 -18.68 -4.95 4.15
CA PHE A 6 -17.76 -5.29 5.24
C PHE A 6 -18.44 -4.96 6.58
N ASN A 7 -18.46 -5.92 7.51
CA ASN A 7 -18.98 -5.72 8.87
C ASN A 7 -17.87 -5.17 9.75
N LEU A 8 -18.01 -3.94 10.24
CA LEU A 8 -17.01 -3.29 11.11
C LEU A 8 -16.84 -4.00 12.46
N GLY A 9 -15.71 -3.73 13.13
CA GLY A 9 -15.38 -4.20 14.48
C GLY A 9 -14.75 -5.60 14.50
N ARG A 10 -13.89 -5.90 13.51
CA ARG A 10 -13.16 -7.17 13.39
C ARG A 10 -11.85 -6.98 12.62
N ALA A 11 -10.95 -7.95 12.70
CA ALA A 11 -9.78 -8.01 11.82
C ALA A 11 -10.19 -8.02 10.33
N TYR A 12 -9.37 -7.40 9.49
CA TYR A 12 -9.53 -7.33 8.04
C TYR A 12 -8.22 -7.72 7.35
N THR A 13 -8.33 -8.31 6.16
CA THR A 13 -7.15 -8.66 5.33
C THR A 13 -6.71 -7.48 4.48
N ILE A 14 -5.55 -7.61 3.84
CA ILE A 14 -5.08 -6.60 2.87
C ILE A 14 -6.06 -6.41 1.69
N GLU A 15 -6.78 -7.46 1.27
CA GLU A 15 -7.81 -7.37 0.24
C GLU A 15 -9.06 -6.64 0.74
N ASP A 16 -9.48 -6.88 1.99
CA ASP A 16 -10.59 -6.13 2.59
C ASP A 16 -10.26 -4.62 2.63
N LEU A 17 -9.00 -4.26 2.95
CA LEU A 17 -8.50 -2.88 2.89
C LEU A 17 -8.63 -2.33 1.47
N ALA A 18 -8.02 -2.98 0.48
CA ALA A 18 -8.04 -2.53 -0.91
C ALA A 18 -9.48 -2.39 -1.43
N GLU A 19 -10.36 -3.38 -1.19
CA GLU A 19 -11.75 -3.36 -1.64
C GLU A 19 -12.53 -2.16 -1.10
N VAL A 20 -12.33 -1.78 0.16
CA VAL A 20 -13.02 -0.62 0.75
C VAL A 20 -12.39 0.69 0.29
N SER A 21 -11.06 0.77 0.29
CA SER A 21 -10.29 1.95 -0.11
C SER A 21 -10.58 2.37 -1.56
N TYR A 22 -10.57 1.44 -2.51
CA TYR A 22 -10.91 1.72 -3.91
C TYR A 22 -12.42 1.82 -4.18
N GLY A 23 -13.26 1.75 -3.14
CA GLY A 23 -14.72 1.92 -3.27
C GLY A 23 -15.45 0.72 -3.87
N HIS A 24 -14.80 -0.44 -4.03
CA HIS A 24 -15.41 -1.68 -4.51
C HIS A 24 -16.30 -2.36 -3.46
N ARG A 25 -16.17 -1.97 -2.19
CA ARG A 25 -16.94 -2.53 -1.08
C ARG A 25 -17.36 -1.47 -0.07
N LYS A 26 -18.65 -1.49 0.26
CA LYS A 26 -19.26 -0.63 1.28
C LYS A 26 -19.11 -1.24 2.67
N VAL A 27 -19.14 -0.39 3.71
CA VAL A 27 -19.11 -0.81 5.11
C VAL A 27 -20.51 -0.87 5.71
N SER A 28 -20.67 -1.66 6.78
CA SER A 28 -21.88 -1.79 7.57
C SER A 28 -21.53 -1.84 9.05
N VAL A 29 -22.44 -1.32 9.89
CA VAL A 29 -22.25 -1.24 11.34
C VAL A 29 -23.20 -2.24 12.01
N PRO A 30 -22.71 -3.41 12.45
CA PRO A 30 -23.58 -4.40 13.11
C PRO A 30 -24.20 -3.87 14.40
N ALA A 31 -25.44 -4.26 14.72
CA ALA A 31 -26.10 -3.86 15.97
C ALA A 31 -25.30 -4.28 17.23
N ARG A 32 -24.61 -5.43 17.17
CA ARG A 32 -23.74 -5.91 18.26
C ARG A 32 -22.56 -4.97 18.55
N VAL A 33 -21.99 -4.35 17.52
CA VAL A 33 -20.87 -3.39 17.66
C VAL A 33 -21.35 -2.14 18.38
N LEU A 34 -22.51 -1.62 17.99
CA LEU A 34 -23.09 -0.44 18.62
C LEU A 34 -23.41 -0.67 20.10
N ARG A 35 -23.94 -1.86 20.44
CA ARG A 35 -24.19 -2.24 21.84
C ARG A 35 -22.90 -2.35 22.65
N LEU A 36 -21.85 -2.95 22.08
CA LEU A 36 -20.54 -3.06 22.72
C LEU A 36 -19.94 -1.69 23.01
N VAL A 37 -19.88 -0.82 22.00
CA VAL A 37 -19.30 0.52 22.10
C VAL A 37 -20.09 1.38 23.10
N GLU A 38 -21.42 1.34 23.04
CA GLU A 38 -22.30 2.03 24.00
C GLU A 38 -22.05 1.54 25.44
N ALA A 39 -21.96 0.22 25.66
CA ALA A 39 -21.70 -0.33 26.98
C ALA A 39 -20.32 0.10 27.53
N ARG A 40 -19.28 0.12 26.68
CA ARG A 40 -17.93 0.59 27.06
C ARG A 40 -17.93 2.07 27.39
N ARG A 41 -18.62 2.87 26.59
CA ARG A 41 -18.76 4.31 26.82
C ARG A 41 -19.44 4.62 28.16
N ARG A 42 -20.56 3.97 28.47
CA ARG A 42 -21.26 4.15 29.76
C ARG A 42 -20.39 3.81 30.96
N ARG A 43 -19.60 2.74 30.85
CA ARG A 43 -18.67 2.34 31.92
C ARG A 43 -17.54 3.35 32.09
N LEU A 44 -17.03 3.93 31.01
CA LEU A 44 -16.06 5.01 31.07
C LEU A 44 -16.64 6.26 31.76
N GLU A 45 -17.86 6.65 31.38
CA GLU A 45 -18.56 7.78 32.01
C GLU A 45 -18.78 7.54 33.52
N ALA A 46 -19.13 6.32 33.93
CA ALA A 46 -19.26 5.97 35.34
C ALA A 46 -17.94 6.09 36.13
N LEU A 47 -16.79 5.75 35.51
CA LEU A 47 -15.48 5.93 36.14
C LEU A 47 -15.13 7.41 36.34
N LEU A 48 -15.54 8.28 35.41
CA LEU A 48 -15.26 9.73 35.49
C LEU A 48 -16.02 10.42 36.64
N VAL A 49 -17.20 9.93 36.99
CA VAL A 49 -17.96 10.42 38.16
C VAL A 49 -17.18 10.21 39.46
N GLY A 50 -16.32 9.18 39.53
CA GLY A 50 -15.47 8.90 40.69
C GLY A 50 -14.30 9.87 40.90
N GLY A 51 -14.09 10.85 40.01
CA GLY A 51 -13.08 11.90 40.17
C GLY A 51 -11.64 11.51 39.83
N GLY A 52 -11.41 10.30 39.28
CA GLY A 52 -10.09 9.83 38.86
C GLY A 52 -9.48 10.67 37.74
N VAL A 53 -8.15 10.87 37.79
CA VAL A 53 -7.39 11.55 36.74
C VAL A 53 -7.10 10.55 35.62
N MET A 54 -7.52 10.84 34.39
CA MET A 54 -7.38 9.96 33.24
C MET A 54 -6.86 10.73 32.01
N TYR A 55 -5.70 10.28 31.51
CA TYR A 55 -5.00 10.89 30.38
C TYR A 55 -5.89 11.08 29.15
N GLY A 56 -5.94 12.31 28.62
CA GLY A 56 -6.69 12.64 27.41
C GLY A 56 -8.22 12.58 27.55
N ILE A 57 -8.72 12.36 28.77
CA ILE A 57 -10.16 12.36 29.09
C ILE A 57 -10.50 13.59 29.93
N ASN A 58 -9.79 13.81 31.04
CA ASN A 58 -9.95 15.00 31.89
C ASN A 58 -8.62 15.72 32.19
N THR A 59 -7.58 15.45 31.38
CA THR A 59 -6.28 16.13 31.40
C THR A 59 -5.92 16.70 30.03
N GLY A 60 -4.85 17.50 29.94
CA GLY A 60 -4.19 17.85 28.68
C GLY A 60 -3.48 16.66 28.01
N PHE A 61 -2.77 16.94 26.91
CA PHE A 61 -2.09 15.96 26.04
C PHE A 61 -0.57 16.21 25.97
N GLY A 62 0.21 15.17 25.67
CA GLY A 62 1.67 15.29 25.59
C GLY A 62 2.28 15.78 26.92
N GLU A 63 3.08 16.84 26.86
CA GLU A 63 3.68 17.47 28.06
C GLU A 63 2.63 18.05 29.03
N LEU A 64 1.43 18.37 28.55
CA LEU A 64 0.34 18.91 29.37
C LEU A 64 -0.50 17.81 30.06
N ALA A 65 -0.06 16.55 30.03
CA ALA A 65 -0.78 15.40 30.59
C ALA A 65 -1.08 15.50 32.10
N SER A 66 -0.34 16.32 32.85
CA SER A 66 -0.54 16.54 34.28
C SER A 66 -1.57 17.63 34.61
N GLN A 67 -2.03 18.41 33.62
CA GLN A 67 -2.96 19.52 33.83
C GLN A 67 -4.41 19.04 33.75
N ARG A 68 -5.16 19.17 34.85
CA ARG A 68 -6.59 18.81 34.90
C ARG A 68 -7.44 19.87 34.18
N ILE A 69 -8.40 19.43 33.39
CA ILE A 69 -9.32 20.28 32.63
C ILE A 69 -10.69 20.28 33.28
N SER A 70 -11.32 21.45 33.42
CA SER A 70 -12.65 21.56 33.98
C SER A 70 -13.71 20.97 33.04
N PRO A 71 -14.83 20.42 33.55
CA PRO A 71 -15.87 19.81 32.74
C PRO A 71 -16.41 20.72 31.61
N GLU A 72 -16.50 22.03 31.87
CA GLU A 72 -17.02 23.03 30.92
C GLU A 72 -16.09 23.22 29.71
N ASN A 73 -14.79 22.95 29.89
CA ASN A 73 -13.77 23.12 28.88
C ASN A 73 -13.47 21.84 28.08
N LEU A 74 -13.99 20.67 28.50
CA LEU A 74 -13.66 19.38 27.87
C LEU A 74 -14.05 19.32 26.40
N LYS A 75 -15.18 19.92 26.01
CA LYS A 75 -15.60 19.99 24.60
C LYS A 75 -14.66 20.86 23.76
N ALA A 76 -14.33 22.05 24.27
CA ALA A 76 -13.41 22.97 23.61
C ALA A 76 -12.02 22.33 23.45
N LEU A 77 -11.57 21.57 24.44
CA LEU A 77 -10.32 20.81 24.40
C LEU A 77 -10.28 19.85 23.20
N GLN A 78 -11.35 19.09 22.93
CA GLN A 78 -11.35 18.15 21.81
C GLN A 78 -11.27 18.87 20.45
N VAL A 79 -12.02 19.96 20.28
CA VAL A 79 -12.00 20.74 19.03
C VAL A 79 -10.62 21.39 18.82
N ASN A 80 -10.05 21.97 19.88
CA ASN A 80 -8.73 22.60 19.82
C ASN A 80 -7.62 21.56 19.55
N LEU A 81 -7.75 20.34 20.09
CA LEU A 81 -6.84 19.24 19.78
C LEU A 81 -6.84 18.96 18.27
N ILE A 82 -8.01 18.73 17.67
CA ILE A 82 -8.09 18.44 16.23
C ILE A 82 -7.49 19.57 15.39
N ARG A 83 -7.84 20.83 15.70
CA ARG A 83 -7.34 21.99 14.95
C ARG A 83 -5.83 22.17 15.07
N SER A 84 -5.29 22.07 16.29
CA SER A 84 -3.86 22.24 16.54
C SER A 84 -3.01 21.09 16.00
N HIS A 85 -3.59 19.90 15.83
CA HIS A 85 -2.88 18.73 15.32
C HIS A 85 -2.99 18.59 13.80
N ALA A 86 -3.91 19.31 13.14
CA ALA A 86 -4.04 19.33 11.68
C ALA A 86 -2.93 20.14 10.98
N CYS A 87 -1.68 19.81 11.27
CA CYS A 87 -0.47 20.46 10.76
C CYS A 87 0.20 19.71 9.60
N GLY A 88 -0.50 18.75 8.98
CA GLY A 88 0.00 18.07 7.79
C GLY A 88 0.20 19.03 6.61
N VAL A 89 1.19 18.74 5.75
CA VAL A 89 1.56 19.54 4.57
C VAL A 89 1.88 18.66 3.35
N GLY A 90 2.02 19.30 2.18
CA GLY A 90 2.35 18.63 0.91
C GLY A 90 1.12 18.21 0.11
N GLU A 91 1.37 17.42 -0.95
CA GLU A 91 0.32 16.85 -1.78
C GLU A 91 -0.65 16.00 -0.95
N PRO A 92 -1.95 15.98 -1.30
CA PRO A 92 -2.90 15.14 -0.61
C PRO A 92 -2.57 13.67 -0.82
N LEU A 93 -2.89 12.85 0.19
CA LEU A 93 -2.99 11.40 0.03
C LEU A 93 -3.93 11.06 -1.14
N GLU A 94 -3.68 9.93 -1.78
CA GLU A 94 -4.56 9.43 -2.81
C GLU A 94 -5.97 9.18 -2.26
N ASP A 95 -6.97 9.23 -3.13
CA ASP A 95 -8.37 9.02 -2.76
C ASP A 95 -8.58 7.70 -1.99
N ALA A 96 -7.90 6.63 -2.44
CA ALA A 96 -7.96 5.32 -1.81
C ALA A 96 -7.32 5.33 -0.41
N GLU A 97 -6.20 6.02 -0.23
CA GLU A 97 -5.51 6.15 1.05
C GLU A 97 -6.36 6.95 2.06
N ALA A 98 -6.96 8.07 1.62
CA ALA A 98 -7.84 8.88 2.46
C ALA A 98 -9.11 8.11 2.90
N VAL A 99 -9.72 7.33 2.00
CA VAL A 99 -10.85 6.44 2.32
C VAL A 99 -10.39 5.30 3.24
N GLY A 100 -9.24 4.71 2.96
CA GLY A 100 -8.64 3.65 3.77
C GLY A 100 -8.35 4.10 5.20
N LEU A 101 -7.87 5.32 5.40
CA LEU A 101 -7.63 5.90 6.73
C LEU A 101 -8.92 5.98 7.53
N MET A 102 -10.01 6.49 6.92
CA MET A 102 -11.33 6.48 7.55
C MET A 102 -11.81 5.06 7.87
N PHE A 103 -11.59 4.12 6.95
CA PHE A 103 -11.97 2.71 7.12
C PHE A 103 -11.23 2.07 8.30
N ALA A 104 -9.91 2.18 8.33
CA ALA A 104 -9.06 1.66 9.40
C ALA A 104 -9.48 2.26 10.75
N ARG A 105 -9.66 3.59 10.82
CA ARG A 105 -10.10 4.27 12.05
C ARG A 105 -11.46 3.78 12.51
N VAL A 106 -12.47 3.76 11.64
CA VAL A 106 -13.83 3.40 12.05
C VAL A 106 -13.93 1.93 12.45
N ASN A 107 -13.16 1.05 11.81
CA ASN A 107 -13.13 -0.36 12.15
C ASN A 107 -12.51 -0.59 13.52
N GLU A 108 -11.43 0.12 13.84
CA GLU A 108 -10.75 0.03 15.14
C GLU A 108 -11.61 0.60 16.28
N LEU A 109 -12.25 1.76 16.08
CA LEU A 109 -13.23 2.31 17.03
C LEU A 109 -14.38 1.32 17.28
N ALA A 110 -14.79 0.59 16.25
CA ALA A 110 -15.83 -0.44 16.33
C ALA A 110 -15.40 -1.72 17.08
N MET A 111 -14.12 -1.90 17.39
CA MET A 111 -13.65 -2.97 18.29
C MET A 111 -13.97 -2.67 19.77
N GLY A 112 -14.30 -1.41 20.10
CA GLY A 112 -14.91 -1.04 21.39
C GLY A 112 -13.93 -0.70 22.52
N ASN A 113 -12.62 -0.61 22.24
CA ASN A 113 -11.61 -0.33 23.26
C ASN A 113 -11.20 1.16 23.34
N SER A 114 -11.87 2.05 22.58
CA SER A 114 -11.53 3.48 22.52
C SER A 114 -12.41 4.40 23.36
N GLY A 115 -13.52 3.90 23.94
CA GLY A 115 -14.38 4.71 24.82
C GLY A 115 -15.16 5.84 24.11
N VAL A 116 -15.36 5.74 22.80
CA VAL A 116 -16.11 6.72 21.99
C VAL A 116 -17.61 6.44 21.97
N ARG A 117 -18.43 7.42 21.57
CA ARG A 117 -19.87 7.21 21.37
C ARG A 117 -20.17 6.50 20.04
N PRO A 118 -21.26 5.72 19.95
CA PRO A 118 -21.68 5.06 18.70
C PRO A 118 -21.93 6.01 17.51
N VAL A 119 -22.19 7.30 17.76
CA VAL A 119 -22.44 8.29 16.70
C VAL A 119 -21.22 8.49 15.80
N LEU A 120 -19.99 8.39 16.33
CA LEU A 120 -18.77 8.52 15.55
C LEU A 120 -18.64 7.39 14.53
N ILE A 121 -18.86 6.15 14.99
CA ILE A 121 -18.81 4.97 14.13
C ILE A 121 -19.84 5.08 13.01
N ARG A 122 -21.07 5.51 13.33
CA ARG A 122 -22.11 5.70 12.32
C ARG A 122 -21.74 6.78 11.31
N LYS A 123 -21.18 7.92 11.75
CA LYS A 123 -20.84 9.01 10.83
C LYS A 123 -19.66 8.67 9.93
N LEU A 124 -18.57 8.11 10.44
CA LEU A 124 -17.45 7.66 9.60
C LEU A 124 -17.91 6.61 8.58
N ALA A 125 -18.72 5.63 9.00
CA ALA A 125 -19.30 4.66 8.08
C ALA A 125 -20.22 5.31 7.02
N GLU A 126 -20.92 6.40 7.35
CA GLU A 126 -21.74 7.16 6.41
C GLU A 126 -20.90 7.94 5.40
N LEU A 127 -19.80 8.58 5.84
CA LEU A 127 -18.84 9.27 4.97
C LEU A 127 -18.29 8.32 3.90
N ILE A 128 -17.78 7.15 4.33
CA ILE A 128 -17.27 6.11 3.42
C ILE A 128 -18.37 5.66 2.45
N ASN A 129 -19.55 5.32 2.96
CA ASN A 129 -20.64 4.79 2.12
C ASN A 129 -21.23 5.81 1.13
N LYS A 130 -21.07 7.12 1.39
CA LYS A 130 -21.48 8.22 0.51
C LYS A 130 -20.36 8.72 -0.40
N GLY A 131 -19.16 8.11 -0.30
CA GLY A 131 -17.99 8.43 -1.10
C GLY A 131 -17.45 9.83 -0.81
N ILE A 132 -17.49 10.27 0.46
CA ILE A 132 -16.82 11.51 0.87
C ILE A 132 -15.34 11.21 1.04
N ILE A 133 -14.47 12.07 0.52
CA ILE A 133 -13.02 11.93 0.58
C ILE A 133 -12.46 13.17 1.28
N PRO A 134 -11.85 13.03 2.47
CA PRO A 134 -11.22 14.14 3.16
C PRO A 134 -9.94 14.56 2.44
N PHE A 135 -9.65 15.86 2.42
CA PHE A 135 -8.32 16.36 2.04
C PHE A 135 -7.37 16.07 3.20
N ILE A 136 -6.36 15.24 2.96
CA ILE A 136 -5.36 14.85 3.96
C ILE A 136 -3.98 15.04 3.33
N PRO A 137 -3.19 16.03 3.76
CA PRO A 137 -1.81 16.17 3.31
C PRO A 137 -0.97 14.94 3.69
N SER A 138 -0.08 14.53 2.80
CA SER A 138 0.72 13.30 2.94
C SER A 138 1.85 13.39 3.97
N LYS A 139 2.36 14.58 4.31
CA LYS A 139 3.53 14.75 5.19
C LYS A 139 3.17 15.37 6.54
N GLY A 140 3.90 14.97 7.59
CA GLY A 140 3.78 15.55 8.94
C GLY A 140 3.62 14.55 10.07
N SER A 141 3.47 13.25 9.77
CA SER A 141 3.51 12.19 10.80
C SER A 141 4.94 11.67 10.97
N VAL A 142 5.35 11.48 12.22
CA VAL A 142 6.58 10.78 12.62
C VAL A 142 6.30 9.38 13.17
N GLY A 143 5.03 8.97 13.23
CA GLY A 143 4.62 7.68 13.81
C GLY A 143 5.01 7.50 15.29
N ALA A 144 4.89 8.58 16.08
CA ALA A 144 5.17 8.65 17.51
C ALA A 144 3.97 8.18 18.34
N SER A 145 3.01 9.08 18.64
CA SER A 145 1.69 8.79 19.21
C SER A 145 0.66 8.38 18.14
N GLY A 146 1.15 7.66 17.12
CA GLY A 146 0.46 7.38 15.87
C GLY A 146 0.53 8.52 14.85
N ASP A 147 -0.36 8.47 13.87
CA ASP A 147 -0.44 9.37 12.72
C ASP A 147 -1.34 10.58 13.01
N LEU A 148 -0.94 11.38 14.01
CA LEU A 148 -1.72 12.49 14.55
C LEU A 148 -2.14 13.49 13.46
N ALA A 149 -1.18 14.02 12.70
CA ALA A 149 -1.43 15.07 11.73
C ALA A 149 -2.40 14.67 10.59
N PRO A 150 -2.18 13.57 9.86
CA PRO A 150 -3.12 13.15 8.82
C PRO A 150 -4.48 12.73 9.39
N SER A 151 -4.52 12.10 10.57
CA SER A 151 -5.78 11.72 11.21
C SER A 151 -6.58 12.94 11.70
N ALA A 152 -5.90 14.02 12.11
CA ALA A 152 -6.55 15.27 12.47
C ALA A 152 -7.23 15.95 11.27
N HIS A 153 -6.60 15.92 10.08
CA HIS A 153 -7.23 16.39 8.84
C HIS A 153 -8.50 15.59 8.48
N MET A 154 -8.49 14.27 8.65
CA MET A 154 -9.72 13.45 8.56
C MET A 154 -10.78 13.88 9.59
N ALA A 155 -10.36 14.10 10.84
CA ALA A 155 -11.26 14.47 11.93
C ALA A 155 -11.90 15.86 11.73
N LEU A 156 -11.19 16.83 11.12
CA LEU A 156 -11.76 18.13 10.73
C LEU A 156 -13.00 17.93 9.84
N VAL A 157 -12.92 17.05 8.85
CA VAL A 157 -14.05 16.79 7.95
C VAL A 157 -15.25 16.23 8.72
N LEU A 158 -15.02 15.38 9.73
CA LEU A 158 -16.08 14.84 10.58
C LEU A 158 -16.80 15.93 11.40
N THR A 159 -16.08 16.98 11.81
CA THR A 159 -16.63 18.15 12.53
C THR A 159 -17.10 19.28 11.61
N GLY A 160 -17.02 19.09 10.29
CA GLY A 160 -17.46 20.06 9.28
C GLY A 160 -16.42 21.11 8.91
N GLU A 161 -15.20 20.99 9.40
CA GLU A 161 -14.05 21.85 9.09
C GLU A 161 -13.15 21.21 8.02
N GLY A 162 -12.17 21.97 7.53
CA GLY A 162 -11.25 21.50 6.49
C GLY A 162 -11.89 21.37 5.11
N MET A 163 -11.28 20.55 4.27
CA MET A 163 -11.66 20.38 2.87
C MET A 163 -12.01 18.92 2.58
N ALA A 164 -12.96 18.71 1.69
CA ALA A 164 -13.36 17.39 1.22
C ALA A 164 -13.84 17.46 -0.23
N ARG A 165 -13.96 16.30 -0.86
CA ARG A 165 -14.66 16.14 -2.13
C ARG A 165 -15.50 14.87 -2.11
N ARG A 166 -16.35 14.67 -3.13
CA ARG A 166 -16.98 13.37 -3.36
C ARG A 166 -16.17 12.59 -4.39
N PHE A 167 -16.22 11.27 -4.31
CA PHE A 167 -15.63 10.41 -5.33
C PHE A 167 -16.10 10.82 -6.73
N GLY A 168 -15.16 11.07 -7.64
CA GLY A 168 -15.41 11.58 -9.00
C GLY A 168 -15.48 13.11 -9.13
N ASP A 169 -15.51 13.88 -8.05
CA ASP A 169 -15.42 15.33 -8.11
C ASP A 169 -13.95 15.77 -8.25
N ALA A 170 -13.66 16.67 -9.19
CA ALA A 170 -12.30 17.16 -9.44
C ALA A 170 -11.78 18.12 -8.36
N ASN A 171 -12.65 18.95 -7.79
CA ASN A 171 -12.25 20.09 -6.95
C ASN A 171 -12.54 19.86 -5.46
N TRP A 172 -11.56 20.18 -4.61
CA TRP A 172 -11.73 20.28 -3.16
C TRP A 172 -12.68 21.42 -2.79
N LYS A 173 -13.55 21.19 -1.80
CA LYS A 173 -14.52 22.17 -1.29
C LYS A 173 -14.53 22.19 0.23
N PRO A 174 -15.00 23.27 0.88
CA PRO A 174 -15.18 23.30 2.32
C PRO A 174 -16.03 22.11 2.80
N ALA A 175 -15.55 21.38 3.81
CA ALA A 175 -16.19 20.15 4.27
C ALA A 175 -17.65 20.36 4.65
N ALA A 176 -17.98 21.45 5.35
CA ALA A 176 -19.36 21.82 5.68
C ALA A 176 -20.30 21.82 4.47
N ALA A 177 -19.87 22.35 3.32
CA ALA A 177 -20.67 22.38 2.11
C ALA A 177 -20.85 20.98 1.50
N VAL A 178 -19.80 20.17 1.50
CA VAL A 178 -19.83 18.78 1.03
C VAL A 178 -20.74 17.92 1.90
N LEU A 179 -20.62 18.03 3.23
CA LEU A 179 -21.46 17.32 4.19
C LEU A 179 -22.93 17.72 4.07
N LYS A 180 -23.22 19.03 3.97
CA LYS A 180 -24.59 19.53 3.75
C LYS A 180 -25.21 18.94 2.49
N LYS A 181 -24.47 18.95 1.37
CA LYS A 181 -24.93 18.36 0.10
C LYS A 181 -25.13 16.84 0.21
N ALA A 182 -24.33 16.17 1.02
CA ALA A 182 -24.46 14.74 1.29
C ALA A 182 -25.54 14.41 2.34
N GLY A 183 -26.18 15.40 2.97
CA GLY A 183 -27.15 15.18 4.05
C GLY A 183 -26.52 14.62 5.33
N ILE A 184 -25.24 14.88 5.57
CA ILE A 184 -24.50 14.47 6.77
C ILE A 184 -24.41 15.66 7.71
N LYS A 185 -24.81 15.48 8.97
CA LYS A 185 -24.62 16.48 10.02
C LYS A 185 -23.21 16.33 10.63
N PRO A 186 -22.46 17.43 10.83
CA PRO A 186 -21.21 17.39 11.58
C PRO A 186 -21.37 16.82 12.99
N VAL A 187 -20.31 16.21 13.51
CA VAL A 187 -20.29 15.66 14.87
C VAL A 187 -19.74 16.70 15.85
N GLU A 188 -20.44 16.91 16.96
CA GLU A 188 -19.91 17.60 18.14
C GLU A 188 -19.18 16.57 19.02
N LEU A 189 -17.88 16.75 19.24
CA LEU A 189 -17.04 15.80 19.98
C LEU A 189 -17.30 15.87 21.50
N ALA A 190 -17.31 14.70 22.14
CA ALA A 190 -17.30 14.53 23.60
C ALA A 190 -15.88 14.18 24.08
N GLU A 191 -15.67 14.18 25.39
CA GLU A 191 -14.39 13.87 26.00
C GLU A 191 -13.81 12.54 25.51
N LYS A 192 -12.47 12.51 25.35
CA LYS A 192 -11.66 11.45 24.72
C LYS A 192 -11.80 11.33 23.19
N GLU A 193 -12.89 11.79 22.58
CA GLU A 193 -13.18 11.47 21.18
C GLU A 193 -12.24 12.16 20.18
N GLY A 194 -11.72 13.35 20.50
CA GLY A 194 -10.70 14.00 19.68
C GLY A 194 -9.43 13.16 19.62
N LEU A 195 -8.94 12.69 20.77
CA LEU A 195 -7.75 11.84 20.84
C LEU A 195 -7.97 10.49 20.17
N ALA A 196 -9.11 9.84 20.44
CA ALA A 196 -9.45 8.54 19.85
C ALA A 196 -9.60 8.57 18.31
N LEU A 197 -9.84 9.75 17.72
CA LEU A 197 -9.88 9.94 16.27
C LEU A 197 -8.49 10.06 15.64
N ILE A 198 -7.48 10.51 16.41
CA ILE A 198 -6.17 10.87 15.86
C ILE A 198 -5.01 10.01 16.34
N ASN A 199 -5.14 9.34 17.48
CA ASN A 199 -4.10 8.50 18.09
C ASN A 199 -4.13 7.07 17.51
N GLY A 200 -3.03 6.62 16.93
CA GLY A 200 -2.90 5.29 16.31
C GLY A 200 -2.29 5.30 14.90
N THR A 201 -2.07 4.12 14.32
CA THR A 201 -1.21 3.91 13.13
C THR A 201 -1.95 3.97 11.78
N GLN A 202 -3.11 4.63 11.71
CA GLN A 202 -4.04 4.50 10.59
C GLN A 202 -3.51 5.01 9.26
N ALA A 203 -2.72 6.09 9.23
CA ALA A 203 -2.21 6.60 7.96
C ALA A 203 -1.11 5.70 7.42
N MET A 204 -0.09 5.40 8.23
CA MET A 204 1.04 4.59 7.80
C MET A 204 0.62 3.15 7.47
N LYS A 205 -0.32 2.56 8.23
CA LYS A 205 -0.80 1.18 7.94
C LYS A 205 -1.63 1.12 6.66
N VAL A 206 -2.35 2.19 6.31
CA VAL A 206 -3.14 2.25 5.08
C VAL A 206 -2.26 2.55 3.87
N VAL A 207 -1.42 3.58 3.93
CA VAL A 207 -0.49 3.94 2.84
C VAL A 207 0.45 2.76 2.55
N GLY A 208 1.08 2.22 3.59
CA GLY A 208 1.97 1.06 3.45
C GLY A 208 1.22 -0.20 3.05
N GLY A 209 0.01 -0.40 3.55
CA GLY A 209 -0.82 -1.56 3.24
C GLY A 209 -1.32 -1.57 1.79
N LEU A 210 -1.74 -0.42 1.25
CA LEU A 210 -2.12 -0.31 -0.16
C LEU A 210 -0.90 -0.43 -1.08
N ALA A 211 0.23 0.17 -0.72
CA ALA A 211 1.47 -0.01 -1.47
C ALA A 211 1.94 -1.48 -1.46
N LEU A 212 1.78 -2.19 -0.34
CA LEU A 212 2.09 -3.61 -0.24
C LEU A 212 1.12 -4.47 -1.08
N PHE A 213 -0.17 -4.14 -1.08
CA PHE A 213 -1.15 -4.79 -1.95
C PHE A 213 -0.76 -4.68 -3.42
N GLU A 214 -0.40 -3.47 -3.84
CA GLU A 214 0.11 -3.19 -5.19
C GLU A 214 1.44 -3.92 -5.46
N ALA A 215 2.34 -4.02 -4.47
CA ALA A 215 3.59 -4.77 -4.58
C ALA A 215 3.38 -6.27 -4.82
N LEU A 216 2.34 -6.87 -4.21
CA LEU A 216 1.98 -8.28 -4.41
C LEU A 216 1.45 -8.53 -5.83
N ASN A 217 0.65 -7.60 -6.37
CA ASN A 217 0.19 -7.62 -7.76
C ASN A 217 1.35 -7.42 -8.75
N LEU A 218 2.22 -6.45 -8.45
CA LEU A 218 3.44 -6.17 -9.20
C LEU A 218 4.34 -7.40 -9.26
N PHE A 219 4.60 -8.06 -8.13
CA PHE A 219 5.43 -9.27 -8.07
C PHE A 219 4.96 -10.34 -9.06
N SER A 220 3.65 -10.58 -9.08
CA SER A 220 3.03 -11.56 -9.98
C SER A 220 3.26 -11.19 -11.46
N SER A 221 3.07 -9.91 -11.79
CA SER A 221 3.34 -9.39 -13.13
C SER A 221 4.82 -9.45 -13.51
N SER A 222 5.74 -9.23 -12.56
CA SER A 222 7.19 -9.31 -12.81
C SER A 222 7.67 -10.73 -13.09
N VAL A 223 7.02 -11.77 -12.54
CA VAL A 223 7.30 -13.16 -12.92
C VAL A 223 6.86 -13.42 -14.37
N THR A 224 5.68 -12.95 -14.76
CA THR A 224 5.20 -13.02 -16.15
C THR A 224 6.12 -12.27 -17.10
N ALA A 225 6.52 -11.04 -16.76
CA ALA A 225 7.45 -10.22 -17.54
C ALA A 225 8.80 -10.93 -17.73
N GLY A 226 9.37 -11.49 -16.66
CA GLY A 226 10.62 -12.24 -16.71
C GLY A 226 10.54 -13.49 -17.58
N ALA A 227 9.40 -14.21 -17.55
CA ALA A 227 9.17 -15.36 -18.43
C ALA A 227 9.04 -14.94 -19.90
N MET A 228 8.33 -13.84 -20.20
CA MET A 228 8.25 -13.28 -21.55
C MET A 228 9.64 -12.83 -22.04
N SER A 229 10.43 -12.17 -21.19
CA SER A 229 11.80 -11.74 -21.50
C SER A 229 12.71 -12.93 -21.81
N LEU A 230 12.58 -14.02 -21.06
CA LEU A 230 13.30 -15.27 -21.34
C LEU A 230 12.94 -15.83 -22.72
N GLU A 231 11.66 -15.87 -23.06
CA GLU A 231 11.21 -16.35 -24.39
C GLU A 231 11.71 -15.44 -25.51
N ALA A 232 11.57 -14.13 -25.37
CA ALA A 232 12.06 -13.13 -26.32
C ALA A 232 13.57 -13.26 -26.58
N LEU A 233 14.36 -13.53 -25.54
CA LEU A 233 15.82 -13.70 -25.64
C LEU A 233 16.24 -15.12 -26.02
N LYS A 234 15.28 -16.02 -26.28
CA LYS A 234 15.53 -17.45 -26.46
C LYS A 234 16.42 -17.98 -25.31
N GLY A 235 16.10 -17.65 -24.07
CA GLY A 235 16.81 -18.18 -22.90
C GLY A 235 16.47 -19.64 -22.62
N THR A 236 17.19 -20.26 -21.68
CA THR A 236 17.07 -21.68 -21.35
C THR A 236 16.48 -21.88 -19.94
N PRO A 237 15.37 -22.62 -19.78
CA PRO A 237 14.72 -22.84 -18.48
C PRO A 237 15.46 -23.85 -17.58
N GLY A 238 16.61 -24.39 -18.02
CA GLY A 238 17.35 -25.42 -17.28
C GLY A 238 17.75 -24.98 -15.87
N ALA A 239 17.91 -23.66 -15.67
CA ALA A 239 18.17 -23.08 -14.36
C ALA A 239 16.98 -23.11 -13.39
N PHE A 240 15.78 -23.45 -13.87
CA PHE A 240 14.54 -23.51 -13.07
C PHE A 240 14.19 -24.95 -12.66
N ASP A 241 15.08 -25.91 -12.94
CA ASP A 241 14.88 -27.32 -12.60
C ASP A 241 14.67 -27.48 -11.08
N LYS A 242 13.54 -28.11 -10.71
CA LYS A 242 13.17 -28.35 -9.31
C LYS A 242 14.27 -29.00 -8.46
N ARG A 243 15.16 -29.80 -9.05
CA ARG A 243 16.28 -30.45 -8.34
C ARG A 243 17.31 -29.43 -7.86
N ILE A 244 17.56 -28.36 -8.62
CA ILE A 244 18.45 -27.26 -8.21
C ILE A 244 17.86 -26.56 -7.00
N HIS A 245 16.56 -26.24 -7.05
CA HIS A 245 15.91 -25.48 -5.98
C HIS A 245 15.61 -26.31 -4.74
N ALA A 246 15.48 -27.63 -4.86
CA ALA A 246 15.42 -28.54 -3.71
C ALA A 246 16.72 -28.54 -2.88
N LEU A 247 17.88 -28.27 -3.51
CA LEU A 247 19.18 -28.17 -2.82
C LEU A 247 19.38 -26.84 -2.08
N LYS A 248 18.56 -25.81 -2.39
CA LYS A 248 18.54 -24.51 -1.70
C LYS A 248 17.09 -24.11 -1.41
N PRO A 249 16.47 -24.68 -0.36
CA PRO A 249 15.01 -24.75 -0.21
C PRO A 249 14.40 -23.48 0.41
N HIS A 250 14.84 -22.29 -0.01
CA HIS A 250 14.12 -21.06 0.36
C HIS A 250 12.71 -21.09 -0.25
N PRO A 251 11.64 -20.88 0.53
CA PRO A 251 10.26 -21.05 0.05
C PRO A 251 9.94 -20.24 -1.20
N GLY A 252 10.29 -18.95 -1.22
CA GLY A 252 10.07 -18.08 -2.36
C GLY A 252 10.85 -18.53 -3.60
N GLN A 253 12.09 -18.98 -3.42
CA GLN A 253 12.92 -19.48 -4.53
C GLN A 253 12.29 -20.70 -5.20
N VAL A 254 11.84 -21.67 -4.40
CA VAL A 254 11.17 -22.89 -4.89
C VAL A 254 9.86 -22.52 -5.59
N ARG A 255 9.09 -21.59 -5.01
CA ARG A 255 7.82 -21.12 -5.59
C ARG A 255 8.02 -20.45 -6.94
N VAL A 256 8.97 -19.51 -7.05
CA VAL A 256 9.23 -18.79 -8.32
C VAL A 256 9.74 -19.73 -9.40
N ALA A 257 10.63 -20.67 -9.06
CA ALA A 257 11.08 -21.67 -10.03
C ALA A 257 9.92 -22.48 -10.62
N ALA A 258 8.99 -22.93 -9.77
CA ALA A 258 7.81 -23.67 -10.20
C ALA A 258 6.87 -22.79 -11.08
N MET A 259 6.70 -21.52 -10.73
CA MET A 259 5.91 -20.57 -11.54
C MET A 259 6.52 -20.37 -12.93
N LEU A 260 7.82 -20.14 -13.02
CA LEU A 260 8.53 -19.97 -14.29
C LEU A 260 8.49 -21.25 -15.13
N GLU A 261 8.72 -22.42 -14.53
CA GLU A 261 8.61 -23.71 -15.23
C GLU A 261 7.20 -23.92 -15.81
N ALA A 262 6.16 -23.61 -15.04
CA ALA A 262 4.77 -23.70 -15.48
C ALA A 262 4.47 -22.73 -16.63
N LEU A 263 4.92 -21.47 -16.53
CA LEU A 263 4.73 -20.45 -17.56
C LEU A 263 5.46 -20.79 -18.87
N LEU A 264 6.57 -21.52 -18.84
CA LEU A 264 7.38 -21.85 -20.03
C LEU A 264 7.05 -23.21 -20.64
N LYS A 265 6.06 -23.92 -20.10
CA LYS A 265 5.67 -25.25 -20.56
C LYS A 265 4.99 -25.19 -21.92
N GLY A 266 5.51 -25.95 -22.88
CA GLY A 266 4.91 -26.10 -24.21
C GLY A 266 5.20 -24.96 -25.20
N SER A 267 6.16 -24.08 -24.91
CA SER A 267 6.60 -23.06 -25.86
C SER A 267 7.33 -23.66 -27.07
N GLN A 268 6.98 -23.19 -28.27
CA GLN A 268 7.68 -23.52 -29.51
C GLN A 268 8.95 -22.69 -29.68
N ILE A 269 8.96 -21.44 -29.21
CA ILE A 269 10.16 -20.60 -29.18
C ILE A 269 11.25 -21.31 -28.38
N ARG A 270 10.88 -21.82 -27.20
CA ARG A 270 11.78 -22.59 -26.34
C ARG A 270 12.30 -23.89 -26.97
N ALA A 271 11.51 -24.51 -27.84
CA ALA A 271 11.90 -25.72 -28.54
C ALA A 271 12.85 -25.43 -29.71
N SER A 272 12.72 -24.24 -30.33
CA SER A 272 13.42 -23.86 -31.55
C SER A 272 14.94 -23.77 -31.41
N HIS A 273 15.44 -23.57 -30.20
CA HIS A 273 16.85 -23.39 -29.89
C HIS A 273 17.35 -24.41 -28.85
N ARG A 274 16.58 -25.46 -28.57
CA ARG A 274 16.97 -26.48 -27.59
C ARG A 274 18.22 -27.27 -28.01
N SER A 275 18.41 -27.42 -29.32
CA SER A 275 19.60 -28.01 -29.95
C SER A 275 20.34 -26.94 -30.72
N ALA A 276 21.68 -26.99 -30.73
CA ALA A 276 22.56 -26.04 -31.42
C ALA A 276 22.55 -24.60 -30.86
N ASP A 277 22.25 -24.42 -29.57
CA ASP A 277 22.56 -23.18 -28.86
C ASP A 277 24.02 -23.22 -28.36
N ALA A 278 24.84 -22.27 -28.81
CA ALA A 278 26.23 -22.16 -28.36
C ALA A 278 26.36 -21.57 -26.95
N ARG A 279 25.27 -21.00 -26.39
CA ARG A 279 25.26 -20.43 -25.04
C ARG A 279 25.28 -21.56 -24.01
N VAL A 280 26.29 -21.52 -23.14
CA VAL A 280 26.41 -22.46 -22.01
C VAL A 280 25.52 -22.03 -20.83
N GLN A 281 25.40 -20.72 -20.60
CA GLN A 281 24.62 -20.15 -19.51
C GLN A 281 24.02 -18.81 -19.92
N ASP A 282 22.78 -18.56 -19.49
CA ASP A 282 22.18 -17.24 -19.60
C ASP A 282 22.77 -16.25 -18.57
N PRO A 283 22.72 -14.93 -18.87
CA PRO A 283 22.99 -13.87 -17.91
C PRO A 283 22.17 -14.00 -16.62
N TYR A 284 22.70 -13.45 -15.52
CA TYR A 284 22.09 -13.63 -14.19
C TYR A 284 20.69 -13.03 -14.07
N SER A 285 20.38 -11.97 -14.82
CA SER A 285 19.04 -11.36 -14.82
C SER A 285 17.93 -12.31 -15.31
N LEU A 286 18.30 -13.33 -16.09
CA LEU A 286 17.43 -14.44 -16.52
C LEU A 286 17.62 -15.66 -15.63
N ARG A 287 18.87 -16.11 -15.45
CA ARG A 287 19.19 -17.37 -14.79
C ARG A 287 18.90 -17.37 -13.30
N CYS A 288 19.10 -16.24 -12.63
CA CYS A 288 18.93 -16.09 -11.19
C CYS A 288 17.53 -15.57 -10.80
N MET A 289 16.56 -15.59 -11.72
CA MET A 289 15.19 -15.16 -11.42
C MET A 289 14.59 -15.88 -10.20
N PRO A 290 14.68 -17.22 -10.06
CA PRO A 290 14.18 -17.90 -8.86
C PRO A 290 14.78 -17.36 -7.57
N GLN A 291 16.10 -17.16 -7.52
CA GLN A 291 16.81 -16.72 -6.32
C GLN A 291 16.43 -15.29 -5.94
N VAL A 292 16.41 -14.38 -6.90
CA VAL A 292 16.16 -12.95 -6.65
C VAL A 292 14.68 -12.69 -6.39
N LEU A 293 13.79 -13.10 -7.30
CA LEU A 293 12.35 -12.91 -7.11
C LEU A 293 11.85 -13.75 -5.91
N GLY A 294 12.45 -14.92 -5.66
CA GLY A 294 12.14 -15.71 -4.48
C GLY A 294 12.42 -14.98 -3.17
N ALA A 295 13.59 -14.36 -3.05
CA ALA A 295 13.92 -13.53 -1.88
C ALA A 295 12.98 -12.33 -1.74
N VAL A 296 12.59 -11.69 -2.85
CA VAL A 296 11.59 -10.61 -2.83
C VAL A 296 10.26 -11.13 -2.31
N LYS A 297 9.81 -12.31 -2.76
CA LYS A 297 8.54 -12.90 -2.33
C LYS A 297 8.53 -13.19 -0.83
N ASP A 298 9.60 -13.79 -0.31
CA ASP A 298 9.71 -14.10 1.12
C ASP A 298 9.67 -12.81 1.97
N THR A 299 10.29 -11.72 1.50
CA THR A 299 10.23 -10.42 2.19
C THR A 299 8.84 -9.78 2.13
N LEU A 300 8.15 -9.85 0.98
CA LEU A 300 6.78 -9.33 0.85
C LEU A 300 5.79 -10.13 1.72
N ASP A 301 5.99 -11.45 1.85
CA ASP A 301 5.18 -12.29 2.75
C ASP A 301 5.40 -11.91 4.21
N HIS A 302 6.64 -11.67 4.62
CA HIS A 302 6.92 -11.16 5.95
C HIS A 302 6.24 -9.80 6.21
N ALA A 303 6.32 -8.88 5.25
CA ALA A 303 5.64 -7.59 5.37
C ALA A 303 4.11 -7.78 5.48
N LEU A 304 3.53 -8.68 4.69
CA LEU A 304 2.10 -8.98 4.72
C LEU A 304 1.66 -9.45 6.11
N ASP A 305 2.40 -10.39 6.72
CA ASP A 305 2.11 -10.89 8.06
C ASP A 305 2.11 -9.76 9.10
N VAL A 306 3.08 -8.82 9.00
CA VAL A 306 3.17 -7.67 9.91
C VAL A 306 1.99 -6.70 9.72
N PHE A 307 1.66 -6.35 8.47
CA PHE A 307 0.56 -5.45 8.18
C PHE A 307 -0.80 -6.05 8.57
N GLU A 308 -1.05 -7.33 8.32
CA GLU A 308 -2.30 -7.98 8.71
C GLU A 308 -2.44 -8.13 10.23
N THR A 309 -1.32 -8.31 10.94
CA THR A 309 -1.30 -8.23 12.41
C THR A 309 -1.74 -6.83 12.87
N GLU A 310 -1.23 -5.77 12.24
CA GLU A 310 -1.62 -4.40 12.56
C GLU A 310 -3.10 -4.10 12.23
N PHE A 311 -3.63 -4.66 11.14
CA PHE A 311 -5.04 -4.52 10.76
C PHE A 311 -5.99 -5.16 11.80
N ALA A 312 -5.50 -6.14 12.55
CA ALA A 312 -6.21 -6.76 13.66
C ALA A 312 -6.05 -6.03 15.01
N SER A 313 -5.17 -5.02 15.08
CA SER A 313 -4.78 -4.36 16.33
C SER A 313 -5.64 -3.15 16.70
N VAL A 314 -5.67 -2.84 18.00
CA VAL A 314 -6.14 -1.55 18.53
C VAL A 314 -4.92 -0.75 18.96
N THR A 315 -4.80 0.44 18.38
CA THR A 315 -3.63 1.32 18.37
C THR A 315 -3.90 2.68 19.02
N ASP A 316 -5.12 2.91 19.51
CA ASP A 316 -5.50 4.07 20.33
C ASP A 316 -4.82 4.07 21.71
N ASN A 317 -4.81 5.23 22.38
CA ASN A 317 -4.38 5.39 23.76
C ASN A 317 -5.11 6.57 24.45
N PRO A 318 -5.54 6.44 25.73
CA PRO A 318 -5.54 5.21 26.52
C PRO A 318 -6.65 4.25 26.10
N LEU A 319 -6.47 2.98 26.44
CA LEU A 319 -7.39 1.90 26.09
C LEU A 319 -8.39 1.63 27.21
N VAL A 320 -9.63 1.37 26.82
CA VAL A 320 -10.70 0.89 27.70
C VAL A 320 -10.73 -0.64 27.62
N VAL A 321 -10.09 -1.30 28.58
CA VAL A 321 -9.97 -2.77 28.63
C VAL A 321 -10.99 -3.38 29.59
N SER A 322 -11.23 -4.68 29.48
CA SER A 322 -12.08 -5.39 30.45
C SER A 322 -11.30 -5.62 31.75
N ALA A 323 -11.89 -5.23 32.87
CA ALA A 323 -11.35 -5.53 34.20
C ALA A 323 -11.79 -6.92 34.68
N ALA A 324 -11.02 -7.50 35.61
CA ALA A 324 -11.47 -8.66 36.37
C ALA A 324 -12.80 -8.32 37.09
N GLY A 325 -13.78 -9.22 37.06
CA GLY A 325 -15.10 -8.99 37.67
C GLY A 325 -16.13 -8.25 36.80
N GLY A 326 -15.84 -8.03 35.51
CA GLY A 326 -16.85 -7.59 34.52
C GLY A 326 -16.97 -6.07 34.31
N GLY A 327 -16.10 -5.27 34.94
CA GLY A 327 -15.97 -3.82 34.76
C GLY A 327 -15.14 -3.40 33.53
N VAL A 328 -14.69 -2.15 33.51
CA VAL A 328 -13.65 -1.66 32.58
C VAL A 328 -12.53 -0.99 33.37
N GLU A 329 -11.33 -0.99 32.80
CA GLU A 329 -10.18 -0.21 33.26
C GLU A 329 -9.68 0.66 32.12
N VAL A 330 -9.09 1.82 32.47
CA VAL A 330 -8.42 2.71 31.52
C VAL A 330 -6.92 2.50 31.67
N VAL A 331 -6.29 1.95 30.64
CA VAL A 331 -4.87 1.59 30.66
C VAL A 331 -4.14 2.43 29.62
N SER A 332 -3.10 3.14 30.07
CA SER A 332 -2.20 3.86 29.17
C SER A 332 -1.08 2.92 28.71
N GLY A 333 -0.81 2.92 27.41
CA GLY A 333 0.23 2.10 26.78
C GLY A 333 0.82 2.79 25.54
N GLY A 334 1.48 2.01 24.70
CA GLY A 334 2.20 2.49 23.51
C GLY A 334 1.79 1.81 22.20
N ASN A 335 0.59 1.23 22.11
CA ASN A 335 0.12 0.52 20.91
C ASN A 335 0.02 1.41 19.66
N PHE A 336 0.13 2.73 19.82
CA PHE A 336 0.18 3.69 18.72
C PHE A 336 1.52 3.72 17.96
N HIS A 337 2.57 3.08 18.50
CA HIS A 337 3.93 3.23 17.98
C HIS A 337 4.18 2.29 16.79
N GLY A 338 4.42 2.87 15.62
CA GLY A 338 4.42 2.15 14.33
C GLY A 338 5.71 1.41 13.95
N GLN A 339 6.58 1.02 14.90
CA GLN A 339 7.93 0.51 14.57
C GLN A 339 7.90 -0.74 13.70
N ALA A 340 6.97 -1.67 13.98
CA ALA A 340 6.84 -2.90 13.20
C ALA A 340 6.48 -2.61 11.73
N LEU A 341 5.54 -1.67 11.51
CA LEU A 341 5.16 -1.22 10.17
C LEU A 341 6.33 -0.52 9.47
N ALA A 342 7.09 0.30 10.19
CA ALA A 342 8.24 1.02 9.64
C ALA A 342 9.30 0.05 9.09
N PHE A 343 9.65 -1.00 9.86
CA PHE A 343 10.57 -2.04 9.39
C PHE A 343 10.00 -2.84 8.22
N ALA A 344 8.74 -3.27 8.31
CA ALA A 344 8.10 -4.02 7.23
C ALA A 344 8.06 -3.23 5.92
N ALA A 345 7.75 -1.93 5.97
CA ALA A 345 7.70 -1.06 4.81
C ALA A 345 9.10 -0.81 4.22
N ASP A 346 10.12 -0.57 5.04
CA ASP A 346 11.51 -0.41 4.55
C ASP A 346 12.06 -1.70 3.92
N PHE A 347 11.80 -2.87 4.54
CA PHE A 347 12.19 -4.16 3.99
C PHE A 347 11.50 -4.43 2.64
N ALA A 348 10.20 -4.15 2.55
CA ALA A 348 9.46 -4.24 1.29
C ALA A 348 10.04 -3.28 0.24
N ALA A 349 10.37 -2.04 0.59
CA ALA A 349 10.94 -1.06 -0.35
C ALA A 349 12.30 -1.53 -0.90
N ILE A 350 13.16 -2.09 -0.05
CA ILE A 350 14.44 -2.69 -0.47
C ILE A 350 14.20 -3.88 -1.42
N ALA A 351 13.28 -4.77 -1.08
CA ALA A 351 12.96 -5.95 -1.88
C ALA A 351 12.39 -5.56 -3.26
N VAL A 352 11.41 -4.65 -3.31
CA VAL A 352 10.81 -4.16 -4.56
C VAL A 352 11.85 -3.40 -5.39
N THR A 353 12.78 -2.67 -4.78
CA THR A 353 13.92 -2.07 -5.49
C THR A 353 14.79 -3.13 -6.19
N ALA A 354 15.07 -4.26 -5.53
CA ALA A 354 15.79 -5.37 -6.15
C ALA A 354 15.01 -5.99 -7.32
N LEU A 355 13.67 -6.07 -7.21
CA LEU A 355 12.78 -6.52 -8.28
C LEU A 355 12.87 -5.61 -9.52
N GLY A 356 12.87 -4.30 -9.33
CA GLY A 356 13.08 -3.32 -10.40
C GLY A 356 14.46 -3.42 -11.04
N ASN A 357 15.52 -3.55 -10.24
CA ASN A 357 16.89 -3.67 -10.75
C ASN A 357 17.06 -4.90 -11.64
N ILE A 358 16.52 -6.07 -11.26
CA ILE A 358 16.65 -7.28 -12.09
C ILE A 358 15.79 -7.18 -13.36
N SER A 359 14.60 -6.55 -13.29
CA SER A 359 13.76 -6.26 -14.45
C SER A 359 14.46 -5.34 -15.45
N GLU A 360 15.06 -4.25 -14.99
CA GLU A 360 15.82 -3.35 -15.84
C GLU A 360 17.03 -4.04 -16.49
N ARG A 361 17.72 -4.93 -15.78
CA ARG A 361 18.77 -5.76 -16.39
C ARG A 361 18.24 -6.73 -17.45
N ARG A 362 16.97 -7.13 -17.43
CA ARG A 362 16.34 -7.89 -18.53
C ARG A 362 15.95 -6.99 -19.69
N ILE A 363 15.46 -5.77 -19.43
CA ILE A 363 15.25 -4.74 -20.47
C ILE A 363 16.56 -4.48 -21.21
N ALA A 364 17.67 -4.30 -20.49
CA ALA A 364 18.99 -4.10 -21.07
C ALA A 364 19.40 -5.24 -22.02
N GLN A 365 19.09 -6.50 -21.69
CA GLN A 365 19.35 -7.64 -22.57
C GLN A 365 18.45 -7.59 -23.82
N LEU A 366 17.14 -7.33 -23.65
CA LEU A 366 16.17 -7.24 -24.75
C LEU A 366 16.57 -6.21 -25.81
N VAL A 367 17.13 -5.09 -25.38
CA VAL A 367 17.51 -4.00 -26.30
C VAL A 367 18.93 -4.11 -26.84
N SER A 368 19.73 -5.12 -26.45
CA SER A 368 21.15 -5.23 -26.82
C SER A 368 21.60 -6.59 -27.37
N ASP A 369 20.81 -7.67 -27.26
CA ASP A 369 21.16 -8.96 -27.86
C ASP A 369 20.81 -9.02 -29.35
N PHE A 370 21.63 -8.36 -30.15
CA PHE A 370 21.45 -8.23 -31.61
C PHE A 370 21.60 -9.54 -32.39
N LYS A 371 22.02 -10.62 -31.73
CA LYS A 371 22.10 -11.95 -32.34
C LYS A 371 20.73 -12.63 -32.37
N VAL A 372 19.84 -12.25 -31.45
CA VAL A 372 18.51 -12.86 -31.28
C VAL A 372 17.41 -11.91 -31.70
N LEU A 373 17.58 -10.61 -31.48
CA LEU A 373 16.56 -9.57 -31.67
C LEU A 373 17.11 -8.41 -32.50
N PRO A 374 16.27 -7.64 -33.20
CA PRO A 374 16.71 -6.40 -33.84
C PRO A 374 17.24 -5.37 -32.84
N PRO A 375 18.19 -4.49 -33.23
CA PRO A 375 18.69 -3.45 -32.35
C PRO A 375 17.59 -2.61 -31.72
N PHE A 376 17.59 -2.52 -30.38
CA PHE A 376 16.59 -1.81 -29.59
C PHE A 376 15.14 -2.23 -29.87
N LEU A 377 14.92 -3.42 -30.44
CA LEU A 377 13.61 -3.88 -30.89
C LEU A 377 12.98 -3.00 -31.99
N ALA A 378 13.79 -2.21 -32.70
CA ALA A 378 13.33 -1.38 -33.82
C ALA A 378 12.98 -2.24 -35.02
N ARG A 379 11.92 -1.88 -35.76
CA ARG A 379 11.53 -2.56 -37.01
C ARG A 379 12.39 -2.10 -38.18
N ASN A 380 12.80 -0.83 -38.16
CA ASN A 380 13.74 -0.26 -39.14
C ASN A 380 14.94 0.41 -38.43
N PRO A 381 15.93 -0.38 -37.96
CA PRO A 381 17.09 0.15 -37.25
C PRO A 381 17.85 1.22 -38.07
N GLY A 382 18.14 2.35 -37.42
CA GLY A 382 18.81 3.50 -38.04
C GLY A 382 17.84 4.62 -38.48
N LEU A 383 16.59 4.26 -38.78
CA LEU A 383 15.49 5.23 -38.89
C LEU A 383 14.71 5.34 -37.57
N GLU A 384 14.51 4.20 -36.90
CA GLU A 384 13.77 4.08 -35.64
C GLU A 384 14.72 3.85 -34.46
N SER A 385 14.36 4.40 -33.30
CA SER A 385 15.06 4.21 -32.02
C SER A 385 14.50 3.08 -31.18
N GLY A 386 13.26 2.65 -31.44
CA GLY A 386 12.58 1.58 -30.71
C GLY A 386 12.58 1.83 -29.19
N PHE A 387 13.03 0.85 -28.42
CA PHE A 387 13.05 0.87 -26.97
C PHE A 387 14.27 1.55 -26.34
N MET A 388 15.13 2.18 -27.14
CA MET A 388 16.38 2.80 -26.66
C MET A 388 16.14 3.76 -25.49
N ILE A 389 15.22 4.71 -25.64
CA ILE A 389 14.96 5.73 -24.60
C ILE A 389 14.02 5.20 -23.51
N ALA A 390 13.18 4.21 -23.80
CA ALA A 390 12.39 3.52 -22.78
C ALA A 390 13.31 2.82 -21.76
N HIS A 391 14.41 2.23 -22.23
CA HIS A 391 15.43 1.66 -21.35
C HIS A 391 16.10 2.73 -20.48
N VAL A 392 16.40 3.92 -21.02
CA VAL A 392 16.93 5.05 -20.24
C VAL A 392 15.96 5.45 -19.12
N THR A 393 14.66 5.51 -19.39
CA THR A 393 13.63 5.75 -18.37
C THR A 393 13.67 4.69 -17.26
N ALA A 394 13.74 3.39 -17.62
CA ALA A 394 13.84 2.32 -16.64
C ALA A 394 15.10 2.43 -15.76
N ALA A 395 16.24 2.82 -16.36
CA ALA A 395 17.50 3.03 -15.64
C ALA A 395 17.42 4.23 -14.67
N ALA A 396 16.78 5.32 -15.07
CA ALA A 396 16.56 6.49 -14.21
C ALA A 396 15.71 6.14 -12.98
N LEU A 397 14.60 5.42 -13.18
CA LEU A 397 13.73 4.96 -12.09
C LEU A 397 14.47 4.01 -11.12
N CYS A 398 15.33 3.13 -11.65
CA CYS A 398 16.19 2.29 -10.81
C CYS A 398 17.16 3.10 -9.95
N ASN A 399 17.69 4.22 -10.47
CA ASN A 399 18.58 5.08 -9.70
C ASN A 399 17.85 5.75 -8.53
N GLU A 400 16.67 6.31 -8.79
CA GLU A 400 15.83 6.93 -7.75
C GLU A 400 15.50 5.93 -6.62
N ASN A 401 15.10 4.71 -6.98
CA ASN A 401 14.74 3.66 -6.00
C ASN A 401 15.90 3.28 -5.08
N LYS A 402 17.16 3.39 -5.53
CA LYS A 402 18.33 3.14 -4.68
C LYS A 402 18.42 4.16 -3.54
N ILE A 403 18.11 5.42 -3.83
CA ILE A 403 18.07 6.50 -2.83
C ILE A 403 16.90 6.26 -1.87
N LEU A 404 15.74 5.90 -2.42
CA LEU A 404 14.54 5.59 -1.64
C LEU A 404 14.66 4.31 -0.81
N SER A 405 15.69 3.47 -1.02
CA SER A 405 15.94 2.27 -0.20
C SER A 405 16.67 2.54 1.12
N HIS A 406 17.11 3.77 1.40
CA HIS A 406 17.70 4.10 2.70
C HIS A 406 16.63 4.03 3.82
N PRO A 407 16.78 3.23 4.88
CA PRO A 407 15.68 2.98 5.83
C PRO A 407 15.27 4.24 6.58
N ALA A 408 13.99 4.59 6.53
CA ALA A 408 13.45 5.69 7.36
C ALA A 408 13.33 5.27 8.83
N SER A 409 13.04 3.99 9.07
CA SER A 409 12.89 3.37 10.40
C SER A 409 14.18 3.30 11.23
N ALA A 410 15.33 3.61 10.63
CA ALA A 410 16.62 3.67 11.30
C ALA A 410 16.88 5.03 11.98
N ASP A 411 16.01 6.01 11.76
CA ASP A 411 16.10 7.36 12.34
C ASP A 411 14.99 7.62 13.35
N SER A 412 15.23 8.57 14.27
CA SER A 412 14.24 9.05 15.23
C SER A 412 14.62 10.47 15.67
N ILE A 413 13.68 11.40 15.62
CA ILE A 413 13.85 12.78 16.08
C ILE A 413 12.84 13.04 17.19
N SER A 414 13.36 13.40 18.37
CA SER A 414 12.55 13.70 19.55
C SER A 414 11.65 14.92 19.33
N THR A 415 10.38 14.80 19.71
CA THR A 415 9.37 15.85 19.65
C THR A 415 8.74 16.11 21.02
N SER A 416 7.90 17.15 21.10
CA SER A 416 7.07 17.41 22.28
C SER A 416 7.89 17.54 23.58
N ALA A 417 8.96 18.33 23.55
CA ALA A 417 9.89 18.56 24.68
C ALA A 417 10.51 17.28 25.27
N ASN A 418 10.85 16.30 24.40
CA ASN A 418 11.33 14.96 24.78
C ASN A 418 10.31 14.08 25.48
N LYS A 419 9.01 14.41 25.41
CA LYS A 419 7.96 13.47 25.82
C LYS A 419 7.74 12.39 24.79
N GLU A 420 7.90 12.73 23.52
CA GLU A 420 7.93 11.82 22.37
C GLU A 420 9.39 11.70 21.91
N ASP A 421 10.22 11.10 22.75
CA ASP A 421 11.67 11.03 22.60
C ASP A 421 12.15 10.00 21.57
N PHE A 422 11.30 9.01 21.26
CA PHE A 422 11.57 7.98 20.26
C PHE A 422 10.34 7.73 19.38
N VAL A 423 10.55 7.70 18.06
CA VAL A 423 9.48 7.64 17.05
C VAL A 423 9.86 6.70 15.91
N SER A 424 8.87 6.16 15.21
CA SER A 424 9.11 5.08 14.21
C SER A 424 9.49 5.55 12.81
N MET A 425 9.15 6.79 12.44
CA MET A 425 9.18 7.27 11.05
C MET A 425 8.38 6.38 10.08
N GLY A 426 7.37 5.65 10.57
CA GLY A 426 6.62 4.66 9.80
C GLY A 426 5.86 5.24 8.60
N MET A 427 5.36 6.48 8.70
CA MET A 427 4.72 7.16 7.57
C MET A 427 5.71 7.45 6.44
N ASN A 428 6.96 7.83 6.76
CA ASN A 428 8.00 8.04 5.77
C ASN A 428 8.36 6.74 5.05
N ALA A 429 8.49 5.63 5.80
CA ALA A 429 8.72 4.31 5.23
C ALA A 429 7.58 3.89 4.28
N ALA A 430 6.33 4.12 4.68
CA ALA A 430 5.14 3.83 3.87
C ALA A 430 5.08 4.65 2.55
N LEU A 431 5.33 5.95 2.61
CA LEU A 431 5.35 6.83 1.43
C LEU A 431 6.48 6.44 0.45
N LYS A 432 7.66 6.11 0.98
CA LYS A 432 8.79 5.62 0.18
C LYS A 432 8.44 4.30 -0.51
N LEU A 433 7.84 3.35 0.21
CA LEU A 433 7.38 2.09 -0.36
C LEU A 433 6.40 2.33 -1.52
N SER A 434 5.40 3.20 -1.34
CA SER A 434 4.45 3.58 -2.39
C SER A 434 5.15 4.09 -3.65
N THR A 435 6.10 5.02 -3.49
CA THR A 435 6.86 5.56 -4.63
C THR A 435 7.70 4.49 -5.34
N VAL A 436 8.40 3.64 -4.58
CA VAL A 436 9.21 2.54 -5.12
C VAL A 436 8.34 1.56 -5.91
N VAL A 437 7.17 1.18 -5.38
CA VAL A 437 6.23 0.27 -6.05
C VAL A 437 5.76 0.85 -7.38
N ARG A 438 5.35 2.12 -7.41
CA ARG A 438 4.92 2.80 -8.66
C ARG A 438 6.05 2.92 -9.68
N ASN A 439 7.28 3.21 -9.25
CA ASN A 439 8.45 3.23 -10.11
C ASN A 439 8.75 1.84 -10.71
N VAL A 440 8.65 0.78 -9.91
CA VAL A 440 8.93 -0.60 -10.36
C VAL A 440 7.79 -1.15 -11.23
N ALA A 441 6.56 -0.69 -11.06
CA ALA A 441 5.48 -0.96 -12.00
C ALA A 441 5.75 -0.37 -13.39
N ARG A 442 6.27 0.86 -13.48
CA ARG A 442 6.70 1.46 -14.76
C ARG A 442 7.87 0.70 -15.39
N ILE A 443 8.85 0.28 -14.60
CA ILE A 443 9.95 -0.58 -15.09
C ILE A 443 9.39 -1.90 -15.63
N THR A 444 8.52 -2.57 -14.88
CA THR A 444 7.89 -3.83 -15.30
C THR A 444 7.01 -3.65 -16.53
N ALA A 445 6.33 -2.50 -16.68
CA ALA A 445 5.56 -2.16 -17.86
C ALA A 445 6.45 -2.04 -19.11
N ILE A 446 7.58 -1.36 -19.00
CA ILE A 446 8.58 -1.28 -20.07
C ILE A 446 9.11 -2.68 -20.42
N GLU A 447 9.38 -3.52 -19.42
CA GLU A 447 9.79 -4.91 -19.64
C GLU A 447 8.73 -5.71 -20.39
N LEU A 448 7.46 -5.67 -19.96
CA LEU A 448 6.34 -6.36 -20.62
C LEU A 448 6.19 -5.91 -22.07
N MET A 449 6.25 -4.60 -22.33
CA MET A 449 6.18 -4.02 -23.67
C MET A 449 7.34 -4.51 -24.55
N ALA A 450 8.58 -4.43 -24.06
CA ALA A 450 9.78 -4.85 -24.78
C ALA A 450 9.79 -6.37 -25.04
N ALA A 451 9.49 -7.16 -24.03
CA ALA A 451 9.42 -8.62 -24.14
C ALA A 451 8.30 -9.05 -25.10
N GLY A 452 7.17 -8.33 -25.11
CA GLY A 452 6.08 -8.57 -26.04
C GLY A 452 6.49 -8.43 -27.50
N GLU A 453 7.20 -7.35 -27.85
CA GLU A 453 7.79 -7.20 -29.19
C GLU A 453 8.82 -8.31 -29.48
N GLY A 454 9.69 -8.60 -28.51
CA GLY A 454 10.69 -9.65 -28.63
C GLY A 454 10.10 -11.02 -28.95
N VAL A 455 8.98 -11.38 -28.31
CA VAL A 455 8.23 -12.61 -28.62
C VAL A 455 7.64 -12.57 -30.04
N GLU A 456 7.13 -11.42 -30.49
CA GLU A 456 6.55 -11.26 -31.83
C GLU A 456 7.59 -11.32 -32.95
N PHE A 457 8.86 -10.96 -32.71
CA PHE A 457 9.92 -11.15 -33.69
C PHE A 457 10.22 -12.63 -34.02
N HIS A 458 9.78 -13.57 -33.16
CA HIS A 458 9.96 -15.01 -33.39
C HIS A 458 8.81 -15.65 -34.19
N ARG A 459 7.81 -14.90 -34.63
CA ARG A 459 6.71 -15.44 -35.44
C ARG A 459 7.28 -16.10 -36.72
N PRO A 460 6.70 -17.25 -37.17
CA PRO A 460 5.42 -17.82 -36.75
C PRO A 460 5.45 -18.71 -35.49
N LEU A 461 6.59 -18.82 -34.80
CA LEU A 461 6.66 -19.58 -33.54
C LEU A 461 5.75 -18.96 -32.47
N LYS A 462 5.11 -19.83 -31.70
CA LYS A 462 4.27 -19.45 -30.55
C LYS A 462 4.98 -19.75 -29.23
N SER A 463 4.80 -18.87 -28.26
CA SER A 463 5.18 -19.12 -26.87
C SER A 463 4.22 -20.12 -26.21
N SER A 464 4.31 -20.28 -24.90
CA SER A 464 3.36 -21.09 -24.12
C SER A 464 1.96 -20.46 -24.12
N ARG A 465 0.94 -21.25 -23.81
CA ARG A 465 -0.45 -20.76 -23.70
C ARG A 465 -0.59 -19.59 -22.71
N GLY A 466 0.10 -19.66 -21.57
CA GLY A 466 0.03 -18.62 -20.54
C GLY A 466 0.65 -17.31 -21.02
N LEU A 467 1.81 -17.37 -21.64
CA LEU A 467 2.52 -16.19 -22.12
C LEU A 467 1.87 -15.58 -23.37
N GLU A 468 1.29 -16.38 -24.26
CA GLU A 468 0.47 -15.86 -25.36
C GLU A 468 -0.81 -15.18 -24.86
N ALA A 469 -1.41 -15.67 -23.76
CA ALA A 469 -2.55 -14.99 -23.12
C ALA A 469 -2.13 -13.65 -22.48
N ALA A 470 -0.98 -13.62 -21.80
CA ALA A 470 -0.41 -12.39 -21.25
C ALA A 470 -0.09 -11.37 -22.36
N LEU A 471 0.52 -11.80 -23.46
CA LEU A 471 0.78 -10.97 -24.64
C LEU A 471 -0.53 -10.45 -25.23
N ALA A 472 -1.56 -11.29 -25.40
CA ALA A 472 -2.86 -10.85 -25.90
C ALA A 472 -3.53 -9.83 -24.95
N GLY A 473 -3.38 -9.99 -23.64
CA GLY A 473 -3.81 -9.01 -22.64
C GLY A 473 -3.07 -7.69 -22.80
N LEU A 474 -1.74 -7.74 -22.91
CA LEU A 474 -0.89 -6.56 -23.13
C LEU A 474 -1.32 -5.81 -24.38
N ARG A 475 -1.62 -6.50 -25.49
CA ARG A 475 -2.02 -5.88 -26.76
C ARG A 475 -3.36 -5.15 -26.72
N LYS A 476 -4.21 -5.40 -25.73
CA LYS A 476 -5.43 -4.62 -25.50
C LYS A 476 -5.15 -3.24 -24.91
N ILE A 477 -4.03 -3.09 -24.22
CA ILE A 477 -3.64 -1.88 -23.49
C ILE A 477 -2.52 -1.13 -24.24
N SER A 478 -1.56 -1.88 -24.79
CA SER A 478 -0.47 -1.40 -25.63
C SER A 478 -0.37 -2.28 -26.89
N PRO A 479 -1.05 -1.89 -27.99
CA PRO A 479 -0.96 -2.57 -29.28
C PRO A 479 0.48 -2.71 -29.77
N ALA A 480 0.76 -3.72 -30.61
CA ALA A 480 2.09 -3.92 -31.21
C ALA A 480 2.53 -2.67 -31.96
N PHE A 481 3.79 -2.27 -31.77
CA PHE A 481 4.29 -1.03 -32.38
C PHE A 481 4.43 -1.21 -33.90
N LYS A 482 4.18 -0.13 -34.64
CA LYS A 482 4.34 -0.09 -36.10
C LYS A 482 5.58 0.71 -36.55
N GLY A 483 6.41 1.11 -35.58
CA GLY A 483 7.58 1.98 -35.72
C GLY A 483 7.72 2.83 -34.45
N ASP A 484 8.49 3.91 -34.52
CA ASP A 484 8.62 4.86 -33.40
C ASP A 484 7.28 5.56 -33.10
N GLU A 485 6.86 5.50 -31.84
CA GLU A 485 5.61 6.06 -31.33
C GLU A 485 5.83 6.68 -29.93
N ILE A 486 4.90 7.52 -29.47
CA ILE A 486 4.97 8.08 -28.12
C ILE A 486 4.67 6.99 -27.08
N PHE A 487 5.63 6.71 -26.20
CA PHE A 487 5.52 5.62 -25.22
C PHE A 487 4.96 6.03 -23.86
N SER A 488 5.01 7.30 -23.48
CA SER A 488 4.71 7.76 -22.11
C SER A 488 3.35 7.27 -21.61
N GLU A 489 2.27 7.53 -22.36
CA GLU A 489 0.91 7.12 -21.97
C GLU A 489 0.76 5.59 -21.94
N ARG A 490 1.42 4.88 -22.85
CA ARG A 490 1.40 3.40 -22.89
C ARG A 490 2.09 2.80 -21.66
N ILE A 491 3.22 3.37 -21.24
CA ILE A 491 3.94 2.95 -20.04
C ILE A 491 3.06 3.14 -18.81
N GLU A 492 2.42 4.30 -18.65
CA GLU A 492 1.50 4.56 -17.53
C GLU A 492 0.30 3.59 -17.54
N ASN A 493 -0.34 3.39 -18.69
CA ASN A 493 -1.49 2.47 -18.80
C ASN A 493 -1.13 1.02 -18.46
N VAL A 494 0.03 0.54 -18.90
CA VAL A 494 0.51 -0.81 -18.57
C VAL A 494 0.95 -0.89 -17.10
N ALA A 495 1.54 0.16 -16.53
CA ALA A 495 1.90 0.22 -15.12
C ALA A 495 0.66 0.12 -14.20
N GLU A 496 -0.42 0.85 -14.51
CA GLU A 496 -1.68 0.72 -13.77
C GLU A 496 -2.29 -0.69 -13.89
N ALA A 497 -2.19 -1.31 -15.07
CA ALA A 497 -2.61 -2.71 -15.26
C ALA A 497 -1.77 -3.69 -14.42
N VAL A 498 -0.47 -3.45 -14.27
CA VAL A 498 0.42 -4.22 -13.40
C VAL A 498 -0.02 -4.11 -11.92
N LEU A 499 -0.30 -2.89 -11.45
CA LEU A 499 -0.66 -2.60 -10.05
C LEU A 499 -2.02 -3.17 -9.65
N THR A 500 -2.91 -3.35 -10.63
CA THR A 500 -4.25 -3.95 -10.44
C THR A 500 -4.27 -5.47 -10.62
N GLY A 501 -3.13 -6.11 -10.90
CA GLY A 501 -3.01 -7.57 -11.04
C GLY A 501 -3.51 -8.11 -12.38
N TYR A 502 -3.53 -7.30 -13.44
CA TYR A 502 -4.08 -7.67 -14.74
C TYR A 502 -3.35 -8.82 -15.46
N PHE A 503 -2.05 -8.98 -15.20
CA PHE A 503 -1.16 -9.93 -15.90
C PHE A 503 -0.92 -11.25 -15.15
N TYR A 504 -1.72 -11.54 -14.12
CA TYR A 504 -1.64 -12.77 -13.33
C TYR A 504 -2.72 -13.80 -13.71
#